data_AF-A0AA46ZZL9-F1
#
_entry.id   AF-A0AA46ZZL9-F1
#
_cell.length_a   1.000
_cell.length_b   1.000
_cell.length_c   1.000
_cell.angle_alpha   90.00
_cell.angle_beta   90.00
_cell.angle_gamma   90.00
#
_symmetry.space_group_name_H-M   'P 1'
#
loop_
_entity.id
_entity.type
_entity.pdbx_description
1 polymer ?
#
loop_
_entity_poly.entity_id
_entity_poly.type
_entity_poly.pdbx_seq_one_letter_code
_entity_poly.pdbx_strand_id
1 'polypeptide(L)'
;MNNWQLGRNNPILKGNGFVTKADDYIIPKSSEELIENLRLDYQGTPFTKDKGFAVIEFENDLRFNIDHAFKTSQNNNPLPYTKTGMTGSKTNIIPEYVNQNDIIFKGGETMTVYDNKGNIVSRYEYIGFDENNKVLVNKWIKK
;
A
#
# COMPACT_ATOMS: atom_id res chain seq x y z
N MET A 1 4.91 3.24 21.99
CA MET A 1 4.21 3.87 20.84
C MET A 1 4.99 3.51 19.58
N ASN A 2 4.38 2.76 18.66
CA ASN A 2 5.02 2.43 17.39
C ASN A 2 5.02 3.70 16.52
N ASN A 3 6.18 4.33 16.40
CA ASN A 3 6.37 5.51 15.57
C ASN A 3 6.34 5.08 14.09
N TRP A 4 5.15 5.05 13.51
CA TRP A 4 4.98 5.02 12.06
C TRP A 4 5.47 6.36 11.52
N GLN A 5 6.73 6.41 11.08
CA GLN A 5 7.26 7.59 10.38
C GLN A 5 6.76 7.55 8.94
N LEU A 6 5.50 7.93 8.75
CA LEU A 6 5.05 8.41 7.46
C LEU A 6 5.93 9.61 7.11
N GLY A 7 6.62 9.52 5.97
CA GLY A 7 7.75 10.36 5.58
C GLY A 7 7.58 11.80 6.05
N ARG A 8 8.34 12.17 7.10
CA ARG A 8 8.27 13.48 7.75
C ARG A 8 8.33 14.67 6.78
N ASN A 9 8.84 14.45 5.57
CA ASN A 9 9.11 15.49 4.57
C ASN A 9 8.68 15.14 3.13
N ASN A 10 7.82 14.13 2.87
CA ASN A 10 7.44 13.85 1.47
C ASN A 10 6.02 13.27 1.31
N PRO A 11 5.09 14.00 0.66
CA PRO A 11 3.74 13.52 0.35
C PRO A 11 3.72 12.53 -0.82
N ILE A 12 4.78 12.49 -1.63
CA ILE A 12 4.92 11.52 -2.69
C ILE A 12 5.36 10.22 -2.01
N LEU A 13 4.40 9.32 -1.77
CA LEU A 13 4.76 7.92 -1.73
C LEU A 13 5.32 7.62 -3.12
N LYS A 14 6.65 7.53 -3.20
CA LYS A 14 7.33 6.89 -4.32
C LYS A 14 7.01 5.40 -4.24
N GLY A 15 5.77 5.08 -4.56
CA GLY A 15 5.19 3.76 -4.42
C GLY A 15 5.59 2.90 -5.61
N ASN A 16 6.88 2.63 -5.75
CA ASN A 16 7.29 1.46 -6.51
C ASN A 16 6.95 0.24 -5.64
N GLY A 17 5.93 -0.52 -6.03
CA GLY A 17 5.44 -1.59 -5.16
C GLY A 17 4.18 -2.27 -5.68
N PHE A 18 3.64 -3.17 -4.87
CA PHE A 18 2.41 -3.88 -5.18
C PHE A 18 1.19 -3.07 -4.77
N VAL A 19 0.21 -3.03 -5.66
CA VAL A 19 -1.10 -2.42 -5.43
C VAL A 19 -2.17 -3.46 -5.74
N THR A 20 -3.39 -3.20 -5.28
CA THR A 20 -4.55 -4.02 -5.59
C THR A 20 -5.76 -3.15 -5.81
N LYS A 21 -6.66 -3.59 -6.70
CA LYS A 21 -7.98 -2.96 -6.79
C LYS A 21 -8.70 -3.20 -5.48
N ALA A 22 -9.44 -2.19 -5.01
CA ALA A 22 -10.23 -2.30 -3.79
C ALA A 22 -11.24 -3.45 -3.87
N ASP A 23 -11.90 -3.62 -5.01
CA ASP A 23 -12.88 -4.69 -5.24
C ASP A 23 -12.27 -6.10 -5.25
N ASP A 24 -10.97 -6.22 -5.54
CA ASP A 24 -10.26 -7.49 -5.62
C ASP A 24 -9.55 -7.85 -4.30
N TYR A 25 -9.66 -7.02 -3.26
CA TYR A 25 -8.87 -7.17 -2.04
C TYR A 25 -9.70 -7.16 -0.76
N ILE A 26 -9.43 -8.15 0.09
CA ILE A 26 -9.95 -8.21 1.45
C ILE A 26 -8.87 -7.69 2.38
N ILE A 27 -9.19 -6.67 3.17
CA ILE A 27 -8.30 -6.14 4.20
C ILE A 27 -7.94 -7.27 5.18
N PRO A 28 -6.65 -7.59 5.39
CA PRO A 28 -6.23 -8.67 6.28
C PRO A 28 -6.68 -8.42 7.71
N LYS A 29 -7.06 -9.47 8.43
CA LYS A 29 -7.48 -9.39 9.83
C LYS A 29 -6.29 -9.31 10.79
N SER A 30 -5.06 -9.52 10.30
CA SER A 30 -3.85 -9.40 11.09
C SER A 30 -2.62 -9.25 10.19
N SER A 31 -1.48 -8.88 10.78
CA SER A 31 -0.21 -8.88 10.06
C SER A 31 0.22 -10.29 9.67
N GLU A 32 -0.12 -11.32 10.44
CA GLU A 32 0.18 -12.70 10.06
C GLU A 32 -0.56 -13.09 8.77
N GLU A 33 -1.84 -12.74 8.68
CA GLU A 33 -2.63 -12.94 7.47
C GLU A 33 -2.11 -12.10 6.29
N LEU A 34 -1.68 -10.85 6.51
CA LEU A 34 -1.05 -10.03 5.48
C LEU A 34 0.22 -10.70 4.92
N ILE A 35 1.11 -11.16 5.80
CA ILE A 35 2.35 -11.83 5.41
C ILE A 35 2.06 -13.12 4.63
N GLU A 36 1.09 -13.92 5.08
CA GLU A 36 0.67 -15.15 4.41
C GLU A 36 0.06 -14.87 3.02
N ASN A 37 -0.92 -13.97 2.97
CA ASN A 37 -1.65 -13.61 1.76
C ASN A 37 -0.74 -13.05 0.67
N LEU A 38 0.21 -12.20 1.04
CA LEU A 38 1.14 -11.55 0.12
C LEU A 38 2.51 -12.24 0.01
N ARG A 39 2.68 -13.42 0.62
CA ARG A 39 3.92 -14.21 0.59
C ARG A 39 5.16 -13.36 0.88
N LEU A 40 5.04 -12.51 1.90
CA LEU A 40 6.10 -11.62 2.36
C LEU A 40 7.12 -12.34 3.25
N ASP A 41 7.06 -13.67 3.31
CA ASP A 41 7.89 -14.60 4.09
C ASP A 41 9.18 -15.04 3.36
N TYR A 42 9.59 -14.32 2.32
CA TYR A 42 10.81 -14.62 1.55
C TYR A 42 12.09 -14.36 2.36
N GLN A 43 13.16 -15.08 2.01
CA GLN A 43 14.46 -14.93 2.69
C GLN A 43 14.98 -13.48 2.58
N GLY A 44 15.33 -12.89 3.72
CA GLY A 44 15.82 -11.51 3.79
C GLY A 44 14.73 -10.44 3.81
N THR A 45 13.45 -10.83 3.91
CA THR A 45 12.32 -9.91 4.05
C THR A 45 12.46 -9.02 5.30
N PRO A 46 12.21 -7.70 5.19
CA PRO A 46 12.13 -6.82 6.35
C PRO A 46 10.76 -6.89 7.05
N PHE A 47 9.79 -7.59 6.44
CA PHE A 47 8.42 -7.67 6.94
C PHE A 47 8.31 -8.70 8.07
N THR A 48 7.54 -8.37 9.10
CA THR A 48 7.36 -9.23 10.29
C THR A 48 5.91 -9.19 10.75
N LYS A 49 5.44 -10.29 11.35
CA LYS A 49 4.07 -10.39 11.89
C LYS A 49 3.85 -9.64 13.22
N ASP A 50 4.92 -9.13 13.83
CA ASP A 50 4.85 -8.43 15.12
C ASP A 50 4.63 -6.91 14.98
N LYS A 51 4.68 -6.40 13.75
CA LYS A 51 4.40 -5.00 13.43
C LYS A 51 3.01 -4.89 12.81
N GLY A 52 2.36 -3.74 12.99
CA GLY A 52 1.09 -3.46 12.32
C GLY A 52 1.25 -3.21 10.82
N PHE A 53 0.24 -2.64 10.19
CA PHE A 53 0.27 -2.27 8.78
C PHE A 53 -0.62 -1.06 8.51
N ALA A 54 -0.44 -0.42 7.36
CA ALA A 54 -1.30 0.66 6.90
C ALA A 54 -1.91 0.29 5.55
N VAL A 55 -3.18 0.61 5.36
CA VAL A 55 -3.87 0.53 4.07
C VAL A 55 -4.13 1.96 3.60
N ILE A 56 -3.75 2.26 2.38
CA ILE A 56 -3.93 3.57 1.75
C ILE A 56 -4.85 3.38 0.55
N GLU A 57 -5.95 4.10 0.55
CA GLU A 57 -6.98 4.04 -0.49
C GLU A 57 -6.97 5.36 -1.26
N PHE A 58 -6.80 5.26 -2.58
CA PHE A 58 -6.69 6.40 -3.47
C PHE A 58 -7.37 6.11 -4.81
N GLU A 59 -7.84 7.16 -5.48
CA GLU A 59 -8.37 7.03 -6.83
C GLU A 59 -7.23 6.93 -7.84
N ASN A 60 -7.36 6.01 -8.80
CA ASN A 60 -6.40 5.89 -9.90
C ASN A 60 -6.84 6.81 -11.05
N ASP A 61 -6.25 8.00 -11.13
CA ASP A 61 -6.66 9.05 -12.07
C ASP A 61 -6.00 8.98 -13.47
N LEU A 62 -4.90 8.24 -13.63
CA LEU A 62 -4.11 8.22 -14.87
C LEU A 62 -3.38 6.88 -15.07
N ARG A 63 -3.86 6.09 -16.03
CA ARG A 63 -3.07 5.25 -16.97
C ARG A 63 -1.97 4.35 -16.40
N PHE A 64 -2.06 3.85 -15.18
CA PHE A 64 -1.28 2.67 -14.83
C PHE A 64 -1.91 1.50 -15.57
N ASN A 65 -1.21 1.00 -16.58
CA ASN A 65 -1.51 -0.32 -17.11
C ASN A 65 -1.35 -1.23 -15.91
N ILE A 66 -2.48 -1.63 -15.32
CA ILE A 66 -2.56 -2.69 -14.34
C ILE A 66 -2.21 -3.96 -15.14
N ASP A 67 -0.93 -4.08 -15.50
CA ASP A 67 -0.42 -5.21 -16.25
C ASP A 67 -0.37 -6.36 -15.27
N HIS A 68 -1.09 -7.43 -15.60
CA HIS A 68 -0.84 -8.71 -14.96
C HIS A 68 0.67 -8.98 -15.06
N ALA A 69 1.24 -9.37 -13.93
CA ALA A 69 2.67 -9.67 -13.75
C ALA A 69 3.29 -10.61 -14.82
N PHE A 70 2.50 -11.25 -15.67
CA PHE A 70 3.01 -11.99 -16.82
C PHE A 70 3.78 -11.13 -17.85
N LYS A 71 3.52 -9.82 -17.96
CA LYS A 71 4.05 -8.99 -19.06
C LYS A 71 5.19 -8.04 -18.67
N THR A 72 5.54 -7.92 -17.40
CA THR A 72 6.50 -6.92 -16.90
C THR A 72 7.94 -7.46 -16.92
N SER A 73 8.86 -6.78 -17.61
CA SER A 73 10.28 -7.18 -17.69
C SER A 73 10.99 -7.04 -16.34
N GLN A 74 11.77 -8.06 -15.96
CA GLN A 74 12.61 -8.08 -14.75
C GLN A 74 13.68 -6.99 -14.81
N ASN A 75 13.38 -5.79 -14.28
CA ASN A 75 14.40 -4.78 -14.02
C ASN A 75 14.97 -4.95 -12.61
N ASN A 76 15.63 -6.09 -12.33
CA ASN A 76 16.36 -6.36 -11.08
C ASN A 76 15.61 -5.99 -9.78
N ASN A 77 14.30 -6.15 -9.75
CA ASN A 77 13.50 -5.79 -8.58
C ASN A 77 13.53 -6.94 -7.56
N PRO A 78 14.07 -6.76 -6.34
CA PRO A 78 14.13 -7.80 -5.31
C PRO A 78 12.78 -8.10 -4.64
N LEU A 79 11.69 -7.44 -5.08
CA LEU A 79 10.37 -7.62 -4.52
C LEU A 79 9.75 -9.00 -4.86
N PRO A 80 8.95 -9.59 -3.96
CA PRO A 80 8.36 -10.91 -4.13
C PRO A 80 7.37 -10.90 -5.30
N TYR A 81 7.80 -11.43 -6.43
CA TYR A 81 7.04 -11.47 -7.67
C TYR A 81 6.84 -12.92 -8.08
N THR A 82 5.62 -13.43 -8.01
CA THR A 82 5.35 -14.85 -8.31
C THR A 82 5.45 -15.18 -9.79
N LYS A 83 5.46 -14.15 -10.67
CA LYS A 83 5.37 -14.28 -12.14
C LYS A 83 4.08 -14.92 -12.64
N THR A 84 3.09 -15.13 -11.76
CA THR A 84 1.81 -15.76 -12.10
C THR A 84 0.65 -14.78 -12.14
N GLY A 85 0.90 -13.47 -11.95
CA GLY A 85 -0.17 -12.47 -11.86
C GLY A 85 -1.03 -12.61 -10.61
N MET A 86 -0.61 -13.46 -9.67
CA MET A 86 -1.37 -13.89 -8.51
C MET A 86 -0.41 -14.29 -7.40
N THR A 87 -0.50 -13.65 -6.23
CA THR A 87 0.09 -14.18 -5.00
C THR A 87 -0.89 -15.18 -4.40
N GLY A 88 -0.52 -16.46 -4.43
CA GLY A 88 -1.28 -17.52 -3.78
C GLY A 88 -0.73 -17.78 -2.39
N SER A 89 -1.56 -17.58 -1.37
CA SER A 89 -1.38 -18.25 -0.08
C SER A 89 -2.13 -19.59 -0.09
N LYS A 90 -2.06 -20.34 1.02
CA LYS A 90 -2.87 -21.57 1.15
C LYS A 90 -4.38 -21.28 1.19
N THR A 91 -4.75 -20.03 1.45
CA THR A 91 -6.12 -19.60 1.77
C THR A 91 -6.70 -18.61 0.77
N ASN A 92 -5.88 -17.78 0.13
CA ASN A 92 -6.33 -16.69 -0.74
C ASN A 92 -5.47 -16.60 -2.02
N ILE A 93 -6.11 -16.13 -3.10
CA ILE A 93 -5.45 -15.76 -4.35
C ILE A 93 -5.65 -14.27 -4.52
N ILE A 94 -4.56 -13.49 -4.53
CA ILE A 94 -4.60 -12.05 -4.69
C ILE A 94 -3.94 -11.69 -6.02
N PRO A 95 -4.62 -10.97 -6.93
CA PRO A 95 -3.98 -10.48 -8.14
C PRO A 95 -2.78 -9.59 -7.82
N GLU A 96 -1.62 -9.89 -8.42
CA GLU A 96 -0.42 -9.07 -8.29
C GLU A 96 -0.46 -7.95 -9.32
N TYR A 97 -0.56 -6.71 -8.84
CA TYR A 97 -0.40 -5.54 -9.67
C TYR A 97 0.79 -4.73 -9.19
N VAL A 98 1.65 -4.32 -10.11
CA VAL A 98 2.84 -3.53 -9.79
C VAL A 98 2.64 -2.10 -10.27
N ASN A 99 2.79 -1.15 -9.36
CA ASN A 99 2.95 0.25 -9.72
C ASN A 99 4.45 0.56 -9.87
N GLN A 100 4.82 1.13 -11.02
CA GLN A 100 6.19 1.56 -11.34
C GLN A 100 6.35 3.08 -11.36
N ASN A 101 5.30 3.82 -11.03
CA ASN A 101 5.26 5.28 -11.08
C ASN A 101 5.02 5.87 -9.70
N ASP A 102 5.36 7.14 -9.53
CA ASP A 102 5.05 7.88 -8.32
C ASP A 102 3.52 8.05 -8.19
N ILE A 103 2.98 7.77 -6.99
CA ILE A 103 1.58 8.03 -6.67
C ILE A 103 1.47 9.49 -6.25
N ILE A 104 0.69 10.28 -6.99
CA ILE A 104 0.42 11.68 -6.70
C ILE A 104 -0.97 11.77 -6.08
N PHE A 105 -1.03 12.05 -4.77
CA PHE A 105 -2.28 12.29 -4.08
C PHE A 105 -2.82 13.70 -4.38
N LYS A 106 -4.14 13.81 -4.56
CA LYS A 106 -4.83 15.04 -4.96
C LYS A 106 -5.68 15.65 -3.85
N GLY A 107 -6.07 14.86 -2.85
CA GLY A 107 -6.92 15.26 -1.74
C GLY A 107 -8.12 14.31 -1.57
N GLY A 108 -8.44 13.98 -0.32
CA GLY A 108 -9.55 13.09 0.03
C GLY A 108 -9.17 11.61 0.11
N GLU A 109 -7.95 11.24 -0.29
CA GLU A 109 -7.43 9.88 -0.08
C GLU A 109 -7.33 9.55 1.40
N THR A 110 -7.52 8.28 1.74
CA THR A 110 -7.58 7.86 3.14
C THR A 110 -6.49 6.84 3.45
N MET A 111 -6.09 6.83 4.72
CA MET A 111 -5.18 5.84 5.25
C MET A 111 -5.69 5.33 6.58
N THR A 112 -5.81 4.02 6.71
CA THR A 112 -6.13 3.36 7.98
C THR A 112 -4.90 2.60 8.47
N VAL A 113 -4.48 2.89 9.70
CA VAL A 113 -3.38 2.20 10.38
C VAL A 113 -3.95 1.16 11.32
N TYR A 114 -3.44 -0.06 11.20
CA TYR A 114 -3.82 -1.22 11.98
C TYR A 114 -2.67 -1.65 12.89
N ASP A 115 -2.98 -2.17 14.08
CA ASP A 115 -2.01 -2.93 14.87
C ASP A 115 -1.75 -4.31 14.26
N ASN A 116 -0.87 -5.10 14.86
CA ASN A 116 -0.54 -6.42 14.32
C ASN A 116 -1.68 -7.44 14.38
N LYS A 117 -2.71 -7.16 15.18
CA LYS A 117 -3.92 -7.97 15.33
C LYS A 117 -5.08 -7.45 14.46
N GLY A 118 -4.83 -6.49 13.57
CA GLY A 118 -5.85 -5.91 12.69
C GLY A 118 -6.81 -4.94 13.38
N ASN A 119 -6.52 -4.49 14.60
CA ASN A 119 -7.34 -3.44 15.22
C ASN A 119 -6.93 -2.07 14.67
N ILE A 120 -7.91 -1.20 14.43
CA ILE A 120 -7.65 0.15 13.94
C ILE A 120 -7.02 0.99 15.05
N VAL A 121 -5.85 1.54 14.77
CA VAL A 121 -5.08 2.43 15.65
C VAL A 121 -5.35 3.89 15.32
N SER A 122 -5.43 4.23 14.04
CA SER A 122 -5.69 5.60 13.58
C SER A 122 -6.18 5.63 12.14
N ARG A 123 -6.86 6.72 11.79
CA ARG A 123 -7.26 7.05 10.42
C ARG A 123 -6.72 8.43 10.05
N TYR A 124 -6.36 8.58 8.78
CA TYR A 124 -5.88 9.83 8.22
C TYR A 124 -6.57 10.11 6.89
N GLU A 125 -6.66 11.39 6.56
CA GLU A 125 -7.06 11.89 5.25
C GLU A 125 -5.94 12.76 4.69
N TYR A 126 -5.68 12.62 3.39
CA TYR A 126 -4.74 13.45 2.69
C TYR A 126 -5.39 14.77 2.28
N ILE A 127 -4.74 15.88 2.59
CA ILE A 127 -5.13 17.22 2.11
C ILE A 127 -4.02 17.74 1.20
N GLY A 128 -4.30 17.77 -0.11
CA GLY A 128 -3.43 18.34 -1.13
C GLY A 128 -3.48 19.87 -1.13
N PHE A 129 -4.69 20.43 -1.10
CA PHE A 129 -4.94 21.87 -1.12
C PHE A 129 -5.87 22.27 0.04
N ASP A 130 -5.50 23.33 0.77
CA ASP A 130 -6.36 23.94 1.77
C ASP A 130 -7.15 25.08 1.14
N GLU A 131 -8.43 24.81 0.88
CA GLU A 131 -9.36 25.76 0.26
C GLU A 131 -9.54 27.05 1.07
N ASN A 132 -9.44 26.99 2.41
CA ASN A 132 -9.64 28.15 3.27
C ASN A 132 -8.50 29.15 3.13
N ASN A 133 -7.27 28.63 3.07
CA ASN A 133 -6.06 29.43 2.97
C ASN A 133 -5.53 29.57 1.54
N LYS A 134 -6.14 28.88 0.57
CA LYS A 134 -5.75 28.80 -0.84
C LYS A 134 -4.27 28.42 -1.05
N VAL A 135 -3.78 27.46 -0.27
CA VAL A 135 -2.38 27.01 -0.31
C VAL A 135 -2.29 25.50 -0.50
N LEU A 136 -1.24 25.07 -1.20
CA LEU A 136 -0.84 23.65 -1.21
C LEU A 136 -0.31 23.27 0.16
N VAL A 137 -0.87 22.21 0.73
CA VAL A 137 -0.50 21.72 2.07
C VAL A 137 0.20 20.37 1.97
N ASN A 138 -0.34 19.49 1.14
CA ASN A 138 0.19 18.15 0.88
C ASN A 138 0.54 17.37 2.16
N LYS A 139 -0.43 17.15 3.04
CA LYS A 139 -0.21 16.45 4.32
C LYS A 139 -1.33 15.47 4.68
N TRP A 140 -0.95 14.41 5.39
CA TRP A 140 -1.90 13.51 6.05
C TRP A 140 -2.34 14.11 7.39
N ILE A 141 -3.65 14.26 7.57
CA ILE A 141 -4.26 14.77 8.81
C ILE A 141 -4.99 13.63 9.50
N LYS A 142 -4.75 13.46 10.80
CA LYS A 142 -5.44 12.46 11.62
C LYS A 142 -6.92 12.85 11.74
N LYS A 143 -7.82 11.92 11.42
CA LYS A 143 -9.27 12.03 11.67
C LYS A 143 -9.63 11.54 13.08
#